data_AF-A0A8E2JWU9-F1
#
_entry.id   AF-A0A8E2JWU9-F1
#
_cell.length_a   1.000
_cell.length_b   1.000
_cell.length_c   1.000
_cell.angle_alpha   90.00
_cell.angle_beta   90.00
_cell.angle_gamma   90.00
#
_symmetry.space_group_name_H-M   'P 1'
#
loop_
_entity.id
_entity.type
_entity.pdbx_description
1 polymer ?
#
loop_
_entity_poly.entity_id
_entity_poly.type
_entity_poly.pdbx_seq_one_letter_code
_entity_poly.pdbx_strand_id
1 'polypeptide(L)' 'MAILPVHVVPDWYRALVPQTGGQPTPAWDVQTHLDFMFNNNISHSVVAISAPGSGVYLGNEAYSIVGSSGNPIQT' A
#
# COMPACT_ATOMS: atom_id res chain seq x y z
N MET A 1 -0.41 -20.26 16.56
CA MET A 1 -0.34 -18.79 16.59
C MET A 1 -0.01 -18.33 15.18
N ALA A 2 -0.96 -17.70 14.48
CA ALA A 2 -0.76 -17.24 13.10
C ALA A 2 -0.27 -15.79 13.11
N ILE A 3 0.80 -15.51 12.38
CA ILE A 3 1.29 -14.15 12.14
C ILE A 3 0.74 -13.75 10.78
N LEU A 4 -0.15 -12.77 10.75
CA LEU A 4 -0.75 -12.29 9.50
C LEU A 4 0.04 -11.07 8.98
N PRO A 5 0.47 -11.07 7.71
CA PRO A 5 1.04 -9.88 7.09
C PRO A 5 -0.05 -8.82 6.90
N VAL A 6 0.26 -7.57 7.21
CA VAL A 6 -0.58 -6.42 6.90
C VAL A 6 0.09 -5.57 5.81
N HIS A 7 -0.70 -5.15 4.83
CA HIS A 7 -0.26 -4.23 3.79
C HIS A 7 -0.63 -2.79 4.19
N VAL A 8 0.38 -2.00 4.54
CA VAL A 8 0.20 -0.60 4.93
C VAL A 8 0.28 0.31 3.71
N VAL A 9 -0.45 1.41 3.79
CA VAL A 9 -0.51 2.43 2.74
C VAL A 9 -0.16 3.78 3.35
N PRO A 10 1.12 4.17 3.37
CA PRO A 10 1.51 5.50 3.81
C PRO A 10 0.87 6.60 2.96
N ASP A 11 0.65 7.79 3.53
CA ASP A 11 0.01 8.90 2.80
C ASP A 11 0.76 9.29 1.52
N TRP A 12 2.10 9.33 1.59
CA TRP A 12 2.93 9.60 0.40
C TRP A 12 2.73 8.55 -0.69
N TYR A 13 2.49 7.30 -0.33
CA TYR A 13 2.26 6.21 -1.27
C TYR A 13 0.89 6.36 -1.94
N ARG A 14 -0.13 6.68 -1.13
CA ARG A 14 -1.49 6.94 -1.63
C ARG A 14 -1.56 8.14 -2.57
N ALA A 15 -0.72 9.15 -2.34
CA ALA A 15 -0.61 10.29 -3.26
C ALA A 15 -0.06 9.87 -4.63
N LEU A 16 0.92 8.96 -4.66
CA LEU A 16 1.54 8.45 -5.90
C LEU A 16 0.65 7.42 -6.61
N VAL A 17 -0.10 6.61 -5.86
CA VAL A 17 -0.97 5.55 -6.38
C VAL A 17 -2.38 5.76 -5.81
N PRO A 18 -3.17 6.72 -6.32
CA PRO A 18 -4.50 7.05 -5.77
C PRO A 18 -5.55 5.98 -6.08
N GLN A 19 -5.31 5.13 -7.07
CA GLN A 19 -6.16 4.01 -7.44
C GLN A 19 -5.35 2.70 -7.48
N THR A 20 -5.87 1.66 -6.83
CA THR A 20 -5.31 0.31 -6.84
C THR A 20 -6.41 -0.68 -7.17
N GLY A 21 -6.21 -1.53 -8.19
CA GLY A 21 -7.20 -2.52 -8.61
C GLY A 21 -8.53 -1.90 -9.10
N GLY A 22 -8.48 -0.70 -9.66
CA GLY A 22 -9.68 0.04 -10.12
C GLY A 22 -10.53 0.64 -8.98
N GLN A 23 -10.05 0.58 -7.74
CA GLN A 23 -10.69 1.20 -6.58
C GLN A 23 -9.77 2.27 -5.96
N PRO A 24 -10.32 3.25 -5.23
CA PRO A 24 -9.51 4.20 -4.49
C PRO A 24 -8.57 3.48 -3.51
N THR A 25 -7.29 3.84 -3.55
CA THR A 25 -6.31 3.32 -2.60
C THR A 25 -6.75 3.74 -1.19
N PRO A 26 -6.89 2.79 -0.25
CA PRO A 26 -7.45 3.08 1.07
C PRO A 26 -6.49 3.98 1.87
N ALA A 27 -7.07 4.80 2.74
CA ALA A 27 -6.28 5.44 3.79
C ALA A 27 -5.85 4.37 4.80
N TRP A 28 -4.66 4.50 5.34
CA TRP A 28 -4.18 3.65 6.42
C TRP A 28 -3.64 4.50 7.56
N ASP A 29 -3.97 4.11 8.78
CA ASP A 29 -3.56 4.78 10.01
C ASP A 29 -3.12 3.73 11.04
N VAL A 30 -2.04 4.06 11.78
CA VAL A 30 -1.44 3.16 12.78
C VAL A 30 -2.42 2.89 13.92
N GLN A 31 -3.14 3.92 14.39
CA GLN A 31 -4.03 3.78 15.55
C GLN A 31 -5.19 2.85 15.21
N THR A 32 -5.84 3.07 14.08
CA THR A 32 -6.94 2.25 13.57
C THR A 32 -6.51 0.78 13.38
N HIS A 33 -5.27 0.56 12.93
CA HIS A 33 -4.70 -0.79 12.82
C HIS A 33 -4.51 -1.47 14.18
N LEU A 34 -3.96 -0.77 15.17
CA LEU A 34 -3.77 -1.30 16.52
C LEU A 34 -5.11 -1.59 17.21
N ASP A 35 -6.11 -0.73 17.03
CA ASP A 35 -7.46 -0.94 17.56
C ASP A 35 -8.11 -2.18 16.93
N PHE A 36 -7.93 -2.38 15.61
CA PHE A 36 -8.37 -3.59 14.92
C PHE A 36 -7.69 -4.85 15.49
N MET A 37 -6.37 -4.80 15.71
CA MET A 37 -5.63 -5.91 16.29
C MET A 37 -6.13 -6.26 17.70
N PHE A 38 -6.32 -5.24 18.55
CA PHE A 38 -6.84 -5.39 19.90
C PHE A 38 -8.24 -6.03 19.90
N ASN A 39 -9.15 -5.50 19.09
CA ASN A 39 -10.54 -5.98 19.01
C ASN A 39 -10.66 -7.41 18.44
N ASN A 40 -9.66 -7.89 17.71
CA ASN A 40 -9.66 -9.23 17.09
C ASN A 40 -8.69 -10.22 17.75
N ASN A 41 -8.15 -9.90 18.94
CA ASN A 41 -7.18 -10.74 19.66
C ASN A 41 -5.93 -11.09 18.82
N ILE A 42 -5.48 -10.17 17.96
CA ILE A 42 -4.26 -10.32 17.16
C ILE A 42 -3.10 -9.72 17.97
N SER A 43 -2.18 -10.57 18.42
CA SER A 43 -1.04 -10.12 19.24
C SER A 43 0.16 -9.66 18.41
N HIS A 44 0.30 -10.15 17.18
CA HIS A 44 1.46 -9.90 16.33
C HIS A 44 1.05 -9.80 14.87
N SER A 45 1.61 -8.82 14.15
CA SER A 45 1.50 -8.68 12.70
C SER A 45 2.84 -8.21 12.14
N VAL A 46 3.14 -8.61 10.90
CA VAL A 46 4.31 -8.13 10.15
C VAL A 46 3.83 -7.12 9.14
N VAL A 47 4.41 -5.92 9.18
CA VAL A 47 4.06 -4.81 8.29
C VAL A 47 4.84 -4.91 6.98
N ALA A 48 4.14 -4.83 5.86
CA ALA A 48 4.70 -4.69 4.52
C ALA A 48 3.99 -3.55 3.77
N ILE A 49 4.67 -2.90 2.82
CA ILE A 49 4.04 -1.86 1.98
C ILE A 49 3.13 -2.52 0.95
N SER A 50 1.98 -1.90 0.66
CA SER A 50 1.02 -2.35 -0.36
C SER A 50 1.65 -2.47 -1.75
N ALA A 51 1.08 -3.33 -2.61
CA ALA A 51 1.46 -3.44 -4.02
C ALA A 51 1.04 -2.19 -4.81
N PRO A 52 1.81 -1.74 -5.83
CA PRO A 52 3.04 -2.35 -6.40
C PRO A 52 4.35 -2.30 -5.59
N GLY A 53 4.38 -1.73 -4.38
CA GLY A 53 5.55 -1.83 -3.49
C GLY A 53 6.81 -1.15 -4.07
N SER A 54 7.84 -1.93 -4.42
CA SER A 54 9.12 -1.43 -4.96
C SER A 54 9.02 -0.71 -6.30
N GLY A 55 7.84 -0.73 -6.93
CA GLY A 55 7.53 0.06 -8.11
C GLY A 55 7.14 1.51 -7.82
N VAL A 56 7.15 1.97 -6.56
CA VAL A 56 6.81 3.34 -6.18
C VAL A 56 8.05 4.04 -5.61
N TYR A 57 8.47 5.11 -6.26
CA TYR A 57 9.65 5.90 -5.90
C TYR A 57 9.23 7.21 -5.27
N LEU A 58 9.63 7.42 -4.00
CA LEU A 58 9.32 8.64 -3.26
C LEU A 58 9.82 9.88 -4.01
N GLY A 59 8.91 10.81 -4.30
CA GLY A 59 9.23 12.06 -5.01
C GLY A 59 9.46 11.90 -6.51
N ASN A 60 9.23 10.71 -7.08
CA ASN A 60 9.40 10.48 -8.51
C ASN A 60 8.20 9.71 -9.10
N GLU A 61 7.11 10.45 -9.31
CA GLU A 61 5.85 9.97 -9.89
C GLU A 61 6.05 9.34 -11.27
N ALA A 62 6.87 9.95 -12.13
CA ALA A 62 7.08 9.50 -13.51
C ALA A 62 7.74 8.11 -13.62
N TYR A 63 8.49 7.69 -12.60
CA TYR A 63 9.10 6.36 -12.52
C TYR A 63 8.31 5.40 -11.64
N SER A 64 7.30 5.90 -10.94
CA SER A 64 6.39 5.07 -10.15
C SER A 64 5.39 4.41 -11.10
N ILE A 65 5.27 3.08 -11.05
CA ILE A 65 4.35 2.38 -11.95
C ILE A 65 2.90 2.78 -11.66
N VAL A 66 2.27 3.40 -12.65
CA VAL A 66 0.82 3.56 -12.72
C VAL A 66 0.24 2.16 -12.87
N GLY A 67 -0.47 1.70 -11.84
CA GLY A 67 -1.22 0.44 -11.91
C GLY A 67 -2.11 0.43 -13.15
N SER A 68 -1.79 -0.46 -14.09
CA SER A 68 -2.56 -0.74 -15.32
C SER A 68 -3.00 0.47 -16.14
N SER A 69 -2.11 1.04 -16.96
CA SER A 69 -2.33 1.33 -18.40
C SER A 69 -1.33 2.39 -18.88
N GLY A 70 -0.36 1.96 -19.70
CA GLY A 70 0.42 2.85 -20.55
C GLY A 70 1.76 3.30 -19.98
N ASN A 71 2.80 2.51 -20.26
CA ASN A 71 4.06 3.11 -20.69
C ASN A 71 4.39 2.46 -22.05
N PRO A 72 4.53 3.22 -23.15
CA PRO A 72 4.80 2.62 -24.45
C PRO A 72 6.20 2.01 -24.41
N ILE A 73 6.29 0.78 -24.88
CA ILE A 73 7.56 0.14 -25.18
C ILE A 73 8.28 1.04 -26.19
N GLN A 74 9.43 1.59 -25.79
CA GLN A 74 10.42 2.10 -26.72
C GLN A 74 10.82 0.97 -27.67
N THR A 75 10.47 1.10 -28.95
CA THR A 75 11.24 0.62 -30.11
C THR A 75 11.11 1.65 -31.22
#